data_AF-A0A705VW04-F1
#
_entry.id   AF-A0A705VW04-F1
#
_cell.length_a   1.000
_cell.length_b   1.000
_cell.length_c   1.000
_cell.angle_alpha   90.00
_cell.angle_beta   90.00
_cell.angle_gamma   90.00
#
_symmetry.space_group_name_H-M   'P 1'
#
loop_
_entity.id
_entity.type
_entity.pdbx_description
1 polymer ?
#
loop_
_entity_poly.entity_id
_entity_poly.type
_entity_poly.pdbx_seq_one_letter_code
_entity_poly.pdbx_strand_id
1 'polypeptide(L)'
;MVIGPFINAGAILFGGVIGALLSQRLPERIRVSMTSIFGLCSLGIGILLVMKCANLPVMVLATLVGALIGEFCLLEKGINGAVAKIQQLFMASGKKPTHDSFIQSYVAIIVLFCASGTGIFGAMHEGMTGDPNILIAKSF
;
A
#
# COMPACT_ATOMS: atom_id res chain seq x y z
N MET A 1 24.56 2.02 3.87
CA MET A 1 23.99 2.73 2.70
C MET A 1 22.51 2.41 2.67
N VAL A 2 21.66 3.40 2.38
CA VAL A 2 20.21 3.21 2.34
C VAL A 2 19.83 2.61 0.98
N ILE A 3 19.73 1.29 0.91
CA ILE A 3 19.47 0.53 -0.32
C ILE A 3 18.08 -0.13 -0.32
N GLY A 4 17.51 -0.40 0.86
CA GLY A 4 16.21 -1.04 1.00
C GLY A 4 15.06 -0.31 0.31
N PRO A 5 14.93 1.04 0.34
CA PRO A 5 13.86 1.73 -0.37
C PRO A 5 13.94 1.54 -1.87
N PHE A 6 15.15 1.51 -2.44
CA PHE A 6 15.36 1.31 -3.87
C PHE A 6 15.03 -0.12 -4.29
N ILE A 7 15.44 -1.11 -3.49
CA ILE A 7 15.11 -2.52 -3.74
C ILE A 7 13.59 -2.72 -3.68
N ASN A 8 12.94 -2.23 -2.63
CA ASN A 8 11.49 -2.33 -2.46
C ASN A 8 10.73 -1.59 -3.58
N ALA A 9 11.14 -0.36 -3.93
CA ALA A 9 10.51 0.38 -5.02
C ALA A 9 10.68 -0.34 -6.37
N GLY A 10 11.87 -0.90 -6.63
CA GLY A 10 12.14 -1.73 -7.79
C GLY A 10 11.23 -2.95 -7.85
N ALA A 11 11.12 -3.70 -6.75
CA ALA A 11 10.25 -4.88 -6.68
C ALA A 11 8.77 -4.54 -6.95
N ILE A 12 8.26 -3.47 -6.34
CA ILE A 12 6.88 -2.99 -6.59
C ILE A 12 6.70 -2.58 -8.06
N LEU A 13 7.67 -1.86 -8.63
CA LEU A 13 7.60 -1.41 -10.02
C LEU A 13 7.61 -2.61 -10.99
N PHE A 14 8.59 -3.51 -10.86
CA PHE A 14 8.68 -4.70 -11.71
C PHE A 14 7.48 -5.62 -11.55
N GLY A 15 7.08 -5.91 -10.30
CA GLY A 15 5.90 -6.71 -10.00
C GLY A 15 4.61 -6.08 -10.54
N GLY A 16 4.48 -4.76 -10.43
CA GLY A 16 3.36 -4.01 -10.99
C GLY A 16 3.30 -4.03 -12.52
N VAL A 17 4.44 -3.84 -13.20
CA VAL A 17 4.52 -3.91 -14.68
C VAL A 17 4.20 -5.32 -15.17
N ILE A 18 4.82 -6.34 -14.58
CA ILE A 18 4.55 -7.74 -14.92
C ILE A 18 3.08 -8.08 -14.66
N GLY A 19 2.56 -7.68 -13.48
CA GLY A 19 1.15 -7.86 -13.13
C GLY A 19 0.20 -7.20 -14.11
N ALA A 20 0.50 -5.98 -14.56
CA ALA A 20 -0.31 -5.26 -15.54
C ALA A 20 -0.32 -5.97 -16.91
N LEU A 21 0.83 -6.45 -17.38
CA LEU A 21 0.95 -7.19 -18.64
C LEU A 21 0.20 -8.54 -18.59
N LEU A 22 0.31 -9.27 -17.48
CA LEU A 22 -0.40 -10.54 -17.31
C LEU A 22 -1.90 -10.35 -16.99
N SER A 23 -2.31 -9.15 -16.55
CA SER A 23 -3.69 -8.91 -16.11
C SER A 23 -4.72 -9.26 -17.19
N GLN A 24 -4.40 -9.05 -18.47
CA GLN A 24 -5.29 -9.35 -19.62
C GLN A 24 -5.61 -10.84 -19.76
N ARG A 25 -4.78 -11.72 -19.19
CA ARG A 25 -4.98 -13.18 -19.21
C ARG A 25 -5.68 -13.70 -17.95
N LEU A 26 -5.90 -12.85 -16.94
CA LEU A 26 -6.50 -13.24 -15.67
C LEU A 26 -8.03 -13.06 -15.72
N PRO A 27 -8.82 -14.07 -15.32
CA PRO A 27 -10.27 -13.94 -15.22
C PRO A 27 -10.66 -12.90 -14.16
N GLU A 28 -11.73 -12.14 -14.44
CA GLU A 28 -12.18 -11.01 -13.62
C GLU A 28 -12.38 -11.37 -12.14
N ARG A 29 -12.87 -12.59 -11.87
CA ARG A 29 -13.06 -13.11 -10.51
C ARG A 29 -11.78 -13.11 -9.68
N ILE A 30 -10.64 -13.48 -10.29
CA ILE A 30 -9.35 -13.47 -9.60
C ILE A 30 -8.95 -12.02 -9.31
N ARG A 31 -9.07 -11.12 -10.30
CA ARG A 31 -8.69 -9.72 -10.17
C ARG A 31 -9.45 -9.02 -9.02
N VAL A 32 -10.76 -9.27 -8.91
CA VAL A 32 -11.59 -8.71 -7.83
C VAL A 32 -11.23 -9.32 -6.47
N SER A 33 -11.01 -10.64 -6.39
CA SER A 33 -10.67 -11.31 -5.13
C SER A 33 -9.27 -10.99 -4.61
N MET A 34 -8.30 -10.66 -5.47
CA MET A 34 -6.92 -10.39 -5.05
C MET A 34 -6.82 -9.23 -4.06
N THR A 35 -7.55 -8.13 -4.27
CA THR A 35 -7.52 -6.97 -3.36
C THR A 35 -7.93 -7.38 -1.94
N SER A 36 -9.01 -8.17 -1.81
CA SER A 36 -9.47 -8.68 -0.51
C SER A 36 -8.48 -9.65 0.12
N ILE A 37 -7.84 -10.51 -0.67
CA ILE A 37 -6.80 -11.45 -0.18
C ILE A 37 -5.60 -10.66 0.36
N PHE A 38 -5.10 -9.66 -0.39
CA PHE A 38 -4.00 -8.83 0.07
C PHE A 38 -4.36 -8.02 1.33
N GLY A 39 -5.60 -7.53 1.41
CA GLY A 39 -6.12 -6.90 2.62
C GLY A 39 -6.10 -7.84 3.83
N LEU A 40 -6.57 -9.08 3.66
CA LEU A 40 -6.54 -10.11 4.70
C LEU A 40 -5.11 -10.50 5.11
N CYS A 41 -4.20 -10.67 4.14
CA CYS A 41 -2.79 -10.95 4.42
C CYS A 41 -2.13 -9.81 5.20
N SER A 42 -2.38 -8.56 4.82
CA SER A 42 -1.87 -7.39 5.54
C SER A 42 -2.40 -7.32 6.96
N LEU A 43 -3.68 -7.64 7.17
CA LEU A 43 -4.28 -7.73 8.49
C LEU A 43 -3.61 -8.82 9.34
N GLY A 44 -3.33 -9.99 8.77
CA GLY A 44 -2.60 -11.07 9.43
C GLY A 44 -1.19 -10.64 9.87
N ILE A 45 -0.43 -9.97 9.00
CA ILE A 45 0.89 -9.42 9.34
C ILE A 45 0.78 -8.38 10.46
N GLY A 46 -0.22 -7.49 10.39
CA GLY A 46 -0.49 -6.48 11.42
C GLY A 46 -0.75 -7.10 12.79
N ILE A 47 -1.60 -8.13 12.87
CA ILE A 47 -1.89 -8.85 14.13
C ILE A 47 -0.61 -9.46 14.71
N LEU A 48 0.21 -10.14 13.90
CA LEU A 48 1.46 -10.75 14.35
C LEU A 48 2.44 -9.71 14.93
N LEU A 49 2.50 -8.50 14.34
CA LEU A 49 3.33 -7.42 14.85
C LEU A 49 2.79 -6.82 16.15
N VAL A 50 1.48 -6.67 16.27
CA VAL A 50 0.83 -6.19 17.51
C VAL A 50 1.09 -7.14 18.67
N MET A 51 1.01 -8.46 18.44
CA MET A 51 1.31 -9.45 19.48
C MET A 51 2.75 -9.41 19.99
N LYS A 52 3.70 -8.97 19.17
CA LYS A 52 5.11 -8.80 19.56
C LYS A 52 5.41 -7.44 20.20
N CYS A 53 4.42 -6.56 20.32
CA CYS A 53 4.63 -5.21 20.82
C CYS A 53 4.78 -5.20 22.34
N ALA A 54 5.92 -4.71 22.83
CA ALA A 54 6.19 -4.62 24.27
C ALA A 54 5.31 -3.57 24.98
N ASN A 55 4.94 -2.48 24.28
CA ASN A 55 4.25 -1.33 24.85
C ASN A 55 2.93 -1.03 24.11
N LEU A 56 1.94 -1.90 24.31
CA LEU A 56 0.61 -1.76 23.70
C LEU A 56 -0.04 -0.38 23.89
N PRO A 57 -0.01 0.26 25.08
CA PRO A 57 -0.66 1.56 25.26
C PRO A 57 -0.09 2.67 24.36
N VAL A 58 1.23 2.70 24.17
CA VAL A 58 1.89 3.70 23.32
C VAL A 58 1.52 3.48 21.85
N MET A 59 1.47 2.21 21.41
CA MET A 59 1.05 1.87 20.05
C MET A 59 -0.42 2.28 19.79
N VAL A 60 -1.32 2.01 20.74
CA VAL A 60 -2.72 2.43 20.63
C VAL A 60 -2.83 3.96 20.58
N LEU A 61 -2.11 4.68 21.44
CA LEU A 61 -2.14 6.14 21.43
C LEU A 61 -1.59 6.72 20.11
N ALA A 62 -0.48 6.19 19.61
CA ALA A 62 0.14 6.63 18.36
C ALA A 62 -0.78 6.38 17.15
N THR A 63 -1.45 5.22 17.09
CA THR A 63 -2.39 4.91 16.02
C THR A 63 -3.63 5.80 16.08
N LEU A 64 -4.14 6.09 17.27
CA LEU A 64 -5.31 6.94 17.48
C LEU A 64 -5.02 8.41 17.09
N VAL A 65 -3.87 8.94 17.53
CA VAL A 65 -3.42 10.29 17.15
C VAL A 65 -3.16 10.37 15.64
N GLY A 66 -2.49 9.38 15.06
CA GLY A 66 -2.25 9.33 13.62
C GLY A 66 -3.54 9.30 12.80
N ALA A 67 -4.54 8.53 13.23
CA ALA A 67 -5.85 8.47 12.58
C ALA A 67 -6.59 9.81 12.65
N LEU A 68 -6.59 10.46 13.81
CA LEU A 68 -7.19 11.79 13.96
C LEU A 68 -6.52 12.82 13.04
N ILE A 69 -5.19 12.86 13.02
CA ILE A 69 -4.44 13.76 12.12
C ILE A 69 -4.80 13.45 10.66
N GLY A 70 -4.86 12.19 10.26
CA GLY A 70 -5.21 11.79 8.90
C GLY A 70 -6.62 12.22 8.49
N GLU A 71 -7.59 12.10 9.41
CA GLU A 71 -8.97 12.53 9.21
C GLU A 71 -9.09 14.05 9.11
N PHE A 72 -8.43 14.80 10.00
CA PHE A 72 -8.39 16.27 9.94
C PHE A 72 -7.75 16.78 8.64
N CYS A 73 -6.74 16.08 8.13
CA CYS A 73 -6.12 16.39 6.84
C CYS A 73 -6.94 15.91 5.64
N LEU A 74 -8.06 15.20 5.84
CA LEU A 74 -8.87 14.57 4.80
C LEU A 74 -8.02 13.76 3.81
N LEU A 75 -7.04 13.00 4.32
CA LEU A 75 -6.09 12.25 3.49
C LEU A 75 -6.79 11.34 2.49
N GLU A 76 -7.89 10.70 2.89
CA GLU A 76 -8.69 9.85 2.00
C GLU A 76 -9.23 10.63 0.79
N LYS A 77 -9.82 11.82 1.01
CA LYS A 77 -10.31 12.66 -0.09
C LYS A 77 -9.18 13.15 -0.98
N GLY A 78 -8.04 13.48 -0.39
CA GLY A 78 -6.83 13.87 -1.13
C GLY A 78 -6.34 12.76 -2.05
N ILE A 79 -6.21 11.54 -1.53
CA ILE A 79 -5.76 10.37 -2.29
C ILE A 79 -6.78 10.02 -3.38
N ASN A 80 -8.07 9.91 -3.05
CA ASN A 80 -9.13 9.61 -4.02
C ASN A 80 -9.18 10.66 -5.14
N GLY A 81 -9.05 11.94 -4.80
CA GLY A 81 -9.00 13.03 -5.77
C GLY A 81 -7.76 13.01 -6.66
N ALA A 82 -6.59 12.70 -6.10
CA ALA A 82 -5.35 12.56 -6.87
C ALA A 82 -5.43 11.38 -7.86
N VAL A 83 -5.91 10.22 -7.39
CA VAL A 83 -6.13 9.04 -8.24
C VAL A 83 -7.14 9.34 -9.34
N ALA A 84 -8.26 10.00 -9.03
CA ALA A 84 -9.27 10.36 -10.02
C ALA A 84 -8.70 11.30 -11.10
N LYS A 85 -7.88 12.29 -10.72
CA LYS A 85 -7.21 13.19 -11.68
C LYS A 85 -6.24 12.43 -12.59
N ILE A 86 -5.41 11.55 -12.02
CA ILE A 86 -4.49 10.69 -12.80
C ILE A 86 -5.29 9.79 -13.75
N GLN A 87 -6.36 9.18 -13.26
CA GLN A 87 -7.24 8.34 -14.07
C GLN A 87 -7.84 9.13 -15.24
N GLN A 88 -8.31 10.36 -15.03
CA GLN A 88 -8.85 11.21 -16.09
C GLN A 88 -7.79 11.60 -17.13
N LEU A 89 -6.55 11.84 -16.70
CA LEU A 89 -5.42 12.15 -17.59
C LEU A 89 -5.04 10.94 -18.47
N PHE A 90 -5.08 9.73 -17.93
CA PHE A 90 -4.69 8.51 -18.67
C PHE A 90 -5.86 7.84 -19.42
N MET A 91 -7.11 8.08 -19.03
CA MET A 91 -8.32 7.54 -19.70
C MET A 91 -8.92 8.55 -20.70
N ALA A 92 -8.10 9.05 -21.62
CA ALA A 92 -8.58 9.80 -22.79
C ALA A 92 -8.98 8.85 -23.94
N SER A 93 -10.00 8.01 -23.75
CA SER A 93 -10.83 7.42 -24.83
C SER A 93 -11.87 6.42 -24.31
N GLY A 94 -13.15 6.83 -24.34
CA GLY A 94 -14.23 6.01 -24.91
C GLY A 94 -14.85 4.86 -24.11
N LYS A 95 -14.33 4.42 -22.96
CA LYS A 95 -15.03 3.40 -22.15
C LYS A 95 -15.14 3.82 -20.70
N LYS A 96 -16.38 3.99 -20.22
CA LYS A 96 -16.74 4.16 -18.81
C LYS A 96 -16.98 2.78 -18.17
N PRO A 97 -16.00 2.14 -17.52
CA PRO A 97 -16.32 1.18 -16.48
C PRO A 97 -16.69 1.93 -15.21
N THR A 98 -17.35 1.23 -14.28
CA THR A 98 -17.69 1.67 -12.92
C THR A 98 -16.47 2.27 -12.21
N HIS A 99 -16.37 3.60 -12.19
CA HIS A 99 -15.21 4.35 -11.70
C HIS A 99 -14.88 4.06 -10.23
N ASP A 100 -15.89 3.88 -9.38
CA ASP A 100 -15.69 3.85 -7.94
C ASP A 100 -14.98 2.58 -7.44
N SER A 101 -15.33 1.41 -7.99
CA SER A 101 -14.69 0.14 -7.57
C SER A 101 -13.23 0.05 -7.99
N PHE A 102 -12.90 0.63 -9.15
CA PHE A 102 -11.53 0.72 -9.63
C PHE A 102 -10.70 1.68 -8.76
N ILE A 103 -11.23 2.88 -8.47
CA ILE A 103 -10.56 3.85 -7.61
C ILE A 103 -10.31 3.23 -6.22
N GLN A 104 -11.31 2.59 -5.61
CA GLN A 104 -11.13 1.93 -4.31
C GLN A 104 -10.08 0.82 -4.34
N SER A 105 -10.10 -0.05 -5.34
CA SER A 105 -9.12 -1.14 -5.44
C SER A 105 -7.71 -0.61 -5.67
N TYR A 106 -7.57 0.43 -6.49
CA TYR A 106 -6.29 1.06 -6.78
C TYR A 106 -5.72 1.77 -5.55
N VAL A 107 -6.55 2.53 -4.84
CA VAL A 107 -6.18 3.18 -3.58
C VAL A 107 -5.78 2.15 -2.53
N ALA A 108 -6.54 1.08 -2.38
CA ALA A 108 -6.20 0.00 -1.47
C ALA A 108 -4.83 -0.60 -1.79
N ILE A 109 -4.53 -0.88 -3.06
CA ILE A 109 -3.23 -1.43 -3.48
C ILE A 109 -2.10 -0.43 -3.22
N ILE A 110 -2.27 0.85 -3.54
CA ILE A 110 -1.27 1.89 -3.24
C ILE A 110 -1.00 1.96 -1.74
N VAL A 111 -2.03 1.96 -0.91
CA VAL A 111 -1.86 2.03 0.54
C VAL A 111 -1.19 0.76 1.07
N LEU A 112 -1.61 -0.42 0.62
CA LEU A 112 -1.08 -1.71 1.05
C LEU A 112 0.38 -1.93 0.64
N PHE A 113 0.80 -1.48 -0.53
CA PHE A 113 2.14 -1.75 -1.05
C PHE A 113 3.10 -0.55 -0.96
N CYS A 114 2.61 0.68 -1.17
CA CYS A 114 3.46 1.87 -1.17
C CYS A 114 3.48 2.57 0.20
N ALA A 115 2.32 2.73 0.84
CA ALA A 115 2.20 3.45 2.12
C ALA A 115 2.02 2.52 3.34
N SER A 116 2.53 1.29 3.24
CA SER A 116 2.42 0.30 4.31
C SER A 116 3.24 0.67 5.54
N GLY A 117 2.77 0.26 6.73
CA GLY A 117 3.46 0.50 7.99
C GLY A 117 4.91 -0.03 8.01
N THR A 118 5.17 -1.16 7.38
CA THR A 118 6.53 -1.72 7.24
C THR A 118 7.40 -0.93 6.26
N GLY A 119 6.80 -0.19 5.31
CA GLY A 119 7.52 0.72 4.42
C GLY A 119 8.02 1.96 5.17
N ILE A 120 7.15 2.58 5.97
CA ILE A 120 7.50 3.77 6.76
C ILE A 120 8.48 3.39 7.87
N PHE A 121 8.15 2.36 8.67
CA PHE A 121 9.02 1.88 9.75
C PHE A 121 10.34 1.34 9.21
N GLY A 122 10.32 0.56 8.12
CA GLY A 122 11.51 0.01 7.51
C GLY A 122 12.47 1.11 7.00
N ALA A 123 11.94 2.16 6.37
CA ALA A 123 12.74 3.29 5.91
C ALA A 123 13.36 4.08 7.07
N MET A 124 12.60 4.33 8.15
CA MET A 124 13.13 4.96 9.36
C MET A 124 14.18 4.07 10.03
N HIS A 125 13.90 2.77 10.17
CA HIS A 125 14.79 1.81 10.80
C HIS A 125 16.11 1.72 10.03
N GLU A 126 16.08 1.49 8.71
CA GLU A 126 17.29 1.48 7.89
C GLU A 126 18.03 2.81 7.93
N GLY A 127 17.31 3.94 7.95
CA GLY A 127 17.92 5.26 8.10
C GLY A 127 18.67 5.43 9.43
N MET A 128 18.15 4.84 10.52
CA MET A 128 18.72 4.94 11.87
C MET A 128 19.80 3.89 12.17
N THR A 129 19.63 2.66 11.69
CA THR A 129 20.48 1.51 12.04
C THR A 129 21.36 1.04 10.88
N GLY A 130 21.04 1.46 9.66
CA GLY A 130 21.67 0.94 8.44
C GLY A 130 21.18 -0.45 8.02
N ASP A 131 20.19 -1.04 8.70
CA ASP A 131 19.67 -2.38 8.42
C ASP A 131 18.51 -2.35 7.39
N PRO A 132 18.71 -2.88 6.16
CA PRO A 132 17.68 -2.91 5.12
C PRO A 132 16.71 -4.10 5.23
N ASN A 133 16.88 -5.01 6.19
CA ASN A 133 16.18 -6.30 6.22
C ASN A 133 14.65 -6.17 6.15
N ILE A 134 14.07 -5.15 6.79
CA ILE A 134 12.62 -4.94 6.80
C ILE A 134 12.11 -4.59 5.39
N LEU A 135 12.84 -3.73 4.67
CA LEU A 135 12.46 -3.31 3.31
C LEU A 135 12.75 -4.40 2.28
N ILE A 136 13.81 -5.20 2.47
CA ILE A 136 14.10 -6.37 1.64
C ILE A 136 13.02 -7.44 1.85
N ALA A 137 12.63 -7.74 3.09
CA ALA A 137 11.55 -8.69 3.37
C ALA A 137 10.22 -8.25 2.75
N LYS A 138 9.96 -6.94 2.67
CA LYS A 138 8.78 -6.36 2.00
C LYS A 138 8.83 -6.43 0.46
N SER A 139 10.00 -6.75 -0.11
CA SER A 139 10.19 -6.84 -1.57
C SER A 139 9.74 -8.18 -2.15
N PHE A 140 9.38 -9.14 -1.29
CA PHE A 140 8.78 -10.44 -1.64
C PHE A 140 7.27 -10.41 -1.39
#